data_AF-A0A7V9T5Y2-F1
#
_entry.id   AF-A0A7V9T5Y2-F1
#
_cell.length_a   1.000
_cell.length_b   1.000
_cell.length_c   1.000
_cell.angle_alpha   90.00
_cell.angle_beta   90.00
_cell.angle_gamma   90.00
#
_symmetry.space_group_name_H-M   'P 1'
#
loop_
_entity.id
_entity.type
_entity.pdbx_description
1 polymer ?
#
loop_
_entity_poly.entity_id
_entity_poly.type
_entity_poly.pdbx_seq_one_letter_code
_entity_poly.pdbx_strand_id
1 'polypeptide(L)'
;MHVPAVTLEHPEVRVIQPTWHCLLRFRQRWRPAVGTDAAVQALVDALREADIGSSPPAWAAGESASRWATVGPCAFPLMPSGASGTWTATTCLLGPVRRSPRSRAR
;
A
#
# COMPACT_ATOMS: atom_id res chain seq x y z
N MET A 1 2.97 4.34 18.66
CA MET A 1 3.43 3.12 17.96
C MET A 1 3.99 3.54 16.62
N HIS A 2 5.19 3.06 16.25
CA HIS A 2 5.90 3.49 15.04
C HIS A 2 5.83 2.39 13.98
N VAL A 3 5.46 2.74 12.75
CA VAL A 3 5.56 1.82 11.61
C VAL A 3 6.92 2.02 10.96
N PRO A 4 7.77 0.98 10.84
CA PRO A 4 9.09 1.13 10.25
C PRO A 4 8.98 1.58 8.79
N ALA A 5 9.95 2.38 8.36
CA ALA A 5 10.10 2.74 6.96
C ALA A 5 10.50 1.52 6.12
N VAL A 6 10.10 1.54 4.86
CA VAL A 6 10.39 0.49 3.88
C VAL A 6 11.36 1.03 2.84
N THR A 7 12.54 0.44 2.75
CA THR A 7 13.51 0.76 1.69
C THR A 7 13.22 -0.07 0.45
N LEU A 8 13.31 0.55 -0.73
CA LEU A 8 13.03 -0.05 -2.02
C LEU A 8 14.18 0.19 -3.02
N GLU A 9 14.32 -0.71 -3.98
CA GLU A 9 15.21 -0.55 -5.13
C GLU A 9 14.47 0.14 -6.30
N HIS A 10 13.92 1.34 -6.06
CA HIS A 10 13.26 2.13 -7.09
C HIS A 10 14.00 3.47 -7.31
N PRO A 11 14.19 3.92 -8.57
CA PRO A 11 15.01 5.10 -8.87
C PRO A 11 14.55 6.38 -8.17
N GLU A 12 13.23 6.57 -8.05
CA GLU A 12 12.61 7.78 -7.49
C GLU A 12 12.00 7.60 -6.09
N VAL A 13 11.77 6.36 -5.66
CA VAL A 13 11.05 6.03 -4.42
C VAL A 13 11.93 5.08 -3.63
N ARG A 14 12.91 5.63 -2.92
CA ARG A 14 13.91 4.83 -2.21
C ARG A 14 13.42 4.40 -0.84
N VAL A 15 12.57 5.22 -0.21
CA VAL A 15 12.01 4.97 1.11
C VAL A 15 10.53 5.31 1.11
N ILE A 16 9.71 4.40 1.65
CA ILE A 16 8.30 4.66 1.98
C ILE A 16 8.15 4.63 3.50
N GLN A 17 7.70 5.74 4.08
CA GLN A 17 7.31 5.84 5.48
C GLN A 17 5.79 5.69 5.59
N PRO A 18 5.27 4.55 6.08
CA PRO A 18 3.83 4.41 6.29
C PRO A 18 3.42 5.20 7.52
N THR A 19 2.24 5.82 7.44
CA THR A 19 1.62 6.44 8.61
C THR A 19 0.90 5.39 9.46
N TRP A 20 0.63 5.75 10.72
CA TRP A 20 -0.26 4.98 11.56
C TRP A 20 -1.66 4.80 10.95
N HIS A 21 -2.17 5.83 10.26
CA HIS A 21 -3.46 5.77 9.57
C HIS A 21 -3.47 4.70 8.46
N CYS A 22 -2.39 4.62 7.69
CA CYS A 22 -2.21 3.59 6.67
C CYS A 22 -2.30 2.18 7.27
N LEU A 23 -1.59 1.92 8.37
CA LEU A 23 -1.64 0.63 9.07
C LEU A 23 -3.05 0.28 9.56
N LEU A 24 -3.76 1.23 10.16
CA LEU A 24 -5.13 0.99 10.63
C LEU A 24 -6.05 0.62 9.47
N ARG A 25 -5.99 1.34 8.34
CA ARG A 25 -6.81 1.04 7.16
C ARG A 25 -6.44 -0.29 6.53
N PHE A 26 -5.16 -0.59 6.41
CA PHE A 26 -4.66 -1.85 5.90
C PHE A 26 -5.20 -3.05 6.70
N ARG A 27 -5.10 -2.96 8.03
CA ARG A 27 -5.60 -3.99 8.95
C ARG A 27 -7.12 -4.14 8.88
N GLN A 28 -7.86 -3.03 8.76
CA GLN A 28 -9.32 -3.05 8.67
C GLN A 28 -9.82 -3.66 7.36
N ARG A 29 -9.11 -3.44 6.25
CA ARG A 29 -9.63 -3.69 4.90
C ARG A 29 -9.09 -4.96 4.26
N TRP A 30 -7.81 -5.29 4.41
CA TRP A 30 -7.20 -6.36 3.64
C TRP A 30 -6.82 -7.59 4.47
N ARG A 31 -5.88 -7.43 5.41
CA ARG A 31 -5.41 -8.52 6.26
C ARG A 31 -5.73 -8.19 7.71
N PRO A 32 -6.88 -8.63 8.24
CA PRO A 32 -7.15 -8.57 9.67
C PRO A 32 -6.19 -9.52 10.38
N ALA A 33 -4.98 -9.04 10.70
CA ALA A 33 -4.02 -9.78 11.49
C ALA A 33 -4.40 -9.72 12.98
N VAL A 34 -4.21 -10.83 13.68
CA VAL A 34 -4.34 -10.86 15.14
C VAL A 34 -3.06 -10.27 15.73
N GLY A 35 -3.17 -9.07 16.28
CA GLY A 35 -2.06 -8.34 16.88
C GLY A 35 -1.45 -7.28 15.97
N THR A 36 -0.90 -6.23 16.59
CA THR A 36 -0.42 -5.07 15.83
C THR A 36 0.92 -5.32 15.14
N ASP A 37 1.82 -6.09 15.75
CA ASP A 37 3.13 -6.39 15.15
C ASP A 37 2.98 -7.22 13.86
N ALA A 38 2.07 -8.19 13.86
CA ALA A 38 1.73 -8.96 12.67
C ALA A 38 1.13 -8.07 11.56
N ALA A 39 0.31 -7.08 11.93
CA ALA A 39 -0.21 -6.11 10.96
C ALA A 39 0.88 -5.19 10.41
N VAL A 40 1.83 -4.77 11.25
CA VAL A 40 2.99 -3.96 10.85
C VAL A 40 3.83 -4.73 9.84
N GLN A 41 4.20 -5.97 10.17
CA GLN A 41 5.02 -6.81 9.29
C GLN A 41 4.32 -7.05 7.95
N ALA A 42 3.04 -7.40 7.97
CA ALA A 42 2.27 -7.60 6.74
C ALA A 42 2.18 -6.33 5.88
N LEU A 43 2.09 -5.14 6.48
CA LEU A 43 2.11 -3.87 5.74
C LEU A 43 3.50 -3.61 5.12
N VAL A 44 4.58 -3.86 5.88
CA VAL A 44 5.95 -3.72 5.39
C VAL A 44 6.19 -4.61 4.17
N ASP A 45 5.82 -5.88 4.26
CA ASP A 45 6.01 -6.83 3.17
C ASP A 45 5.17 -6.45 1.95
N ALA A 46 3.93 -6.02 2.16
CA ALA A 46 3.07 -5.53 1.09
C ALA A 46 3.66 -4.32 0.35
N LEU A 47 4.29 -3.38 1.07
CA LEU A 47 4.94 -2.22 0.46
C LEU A 47 6.25 -2.57 -0.24
N ARG A 48 6.95 -3.62 0.20
CA ARG A 48 8.15 -4.15 -0.50
C ARG A 48 7.80 -4.79 -1.82
N GLU A 49 6.66 -5.47 -1.87
CA GLU A 49 6.15 -6.14 -3.08
C GLU A 49 5.35 -5.21 -4.00
N ALA A 50 5.10 -3.97 -3.59
CA ALA A 50 4.23 -3.07 -4.32
C ALA A 50 4.91 -2.52 -5.58
N ASP A 51 4.16 -2.54 -6.69
CA ASP A 51 4.53 -1.83 -7.91
C ASP A 51 4.36 -0.33 -7.70
N ILE A 52 5.37 0.44 -8.09
CA ILE A 52 5.38 1.91 -7.98
C ILE A 52 5.02 2.55 -9.32
N GLY A 53 4.00 3.39 -9.32
CA GLY A 53 3.50 4.08 -10.50
C GLY A 53 3.18 5.55 -10.26
N SER A 54 2.99 6.30 -11.36
CA SER A 54 2.52 7.69 -11.33
C SER A 54 0.99 7.81 -11.40
N SER A 55 0.30 6.75 -11.83
CA SER A 55 -1.15 6.75 -12.01
C SER A 55 -1.84 5.84 -10.98
N PRO A 56 -3.01 6.25 -10.46
CA PRO A 56 -3.81 5.37 -9.60
C PRO A 56 -4.35 4.19 -10.41
N PRO A 57 -4.70 3.08 -9.73
CA PRO A 57 -5.67 2.14 -10.27
C PRO A 57 -6.96 2.84 -10.66
N ALA A 58 -7.64 2.37 -11.71
CA ALA A 58 -8.86 3.01 -12.23
C ALA A 58 -9.96 3.20 -11.16
N TRP A 59 -10.09 2.27 -10.22
CA TRP A 59 -11.06 2.34 -9.13
C TRP A 59 -10.70 3.38 -8.04
N ALA A 60 -9.45 3.85 -8.02
CA ALA A 60 -8.94 4.87 -7.10
C ALA A 60 -8.73 6.23 -7.77
N ALA A 61 -9.21 6.43 -9.01
CA ALA A 61 -8.93 7.62 -9.81
C ALA A 61 -9.41 8.96 -9.21
N GLY A 62 -10.31 8.93 -8.22
CA GLY A 62 -10.77 10.13 -7.51
C GLY A 62 -9.82 10.65 -6.42
N GLU A 63 -8.77 9.90 -6.11
CA GLU A 63 -7.83 10.21 -5.03
C GLU A 63 -6.61 10.94 -5.59
N SER A 64 -6.17 11.99 -4.87
CA SER A 64 -5.04 12.82 -5.29
C SER A 64 -3.74 12.36 -4.61
N ALA A 65 -2.76 11.92 -5.40
CA ALA A 65 -1.42 11.57 -4.93
C ALA A 65 -0.40 11.74 -6.05
N SER A 66 0.85 12.05 -5.72
CA SER A 66 1.90 12.22 -6.75
C SER A 66 2.45 10.89 -7.24
N ARG A 67 2.43 9.85 -6.40
CA ARG A 67 2.83 8.48 -6.73
C ARG A 67 1.89 7.49 -6.05
N TRP A 68 1.94 6.24 -6.53
CA TRP A 68 1.11 5.15 -6.07
C TRP A 68 1.96 3.91 -5.87
N ALA A 69 1.82 3.24 -4.73
CA ALA A 69 2.28 1.88 -4.53
C ALA A 69 1.08 0.93 -4.58
N THR A 70 1.13 -0.12 -5.39
CA THR A 70 0.00 -1.04 -5.58
C THR A 70 0.41 -2.48 -5.45
N VAL A 71 -0.36 -3.27 -4.69
CA VAL A 71 -0.13 -4.71 -4.50
C VAL A 71 -1.46 -5.43 -4.41
N GLY A 72 -1.75 -6.30 -5.37
CA GLY A 72 -3.05 -6.97 -5.49
C GLY A 72 -4.21 -5.96 -5.47
N PRO A 73 -5.18 -6.08 -4.54
CA PRO A 73 -6.29 -5.12 -4.42
C PRO A 73 -5.93 -3.84 -3.65
N CYS A 74 -4.73 -3.75 -3.07
CA CYS A 74 -4.32 -2.61 -2.25
C CYS A 74 -3.70 -1.51 -3.11
N ALA A 75 -4.06 -0.26 -2.81
CA ALA A 75 -3.39 0.91 -3.34
C ALA A 75 -3.02 1.86 -2.20
N PHE A 76 -1.79 2.35 -2.22
CA PHE A 76 -1.23 3.28 -1.26
C PHE A 76 -0.88 4.60 -1.97
N PRO A 77 -1.68 5.66 -1.75
CA PRO A 77 -1.30 7.01 -2.13
C PRO A 77 0.03 7.40 -1.48
N LEU A 78 1.00 7.83 -2.30
CA LEU A 78 2.30 8.29 -1.85
C LEU A 78 2.43 9.81 -2.03
N MET A 79 2.77 10.49 -0.95
CA MET A 79 3.09 11.91 -0.93
C MET A 79 4.60 12.10 -0.76
N PRO A 80 5.22 13.07 -1.45
CA PRO A 80 6.64 13.36 -1.24
C PRO A 80 6.84 13.83 0.21
N SER A 81 7.81 13.22 0.89
CA SER A 81 8.32 13.73 2.15
C SER A 81 9.51 14.65 1.85
N GLY A 82 9.79 15.64 2.68
CA GLY A 82 10.73 16.74 2.38
C GLY A 82 12.16 16.33 1.99
N ALA A 83 12.55 15.06 2.13
CA ALA A 83 13.81 14.50 1.66
C ALA A 83 13.66 13.76 0.32
N SER A 84 14.55 14.03 -0.63
CA SER A 84 14.57 13.38 -1.95
C SER A 84 14.53 11.86 -1.86
N GLY A 85 13.60 11.24 -2.60
CA GLY A 85 13.42 9.79 -2.63
C GLY A 85 12.68 9.21 -1.41
N THR A 86 12.30 10.02 -0.44
CA THR A 86 11.46 9.60 0.70
C THR A 86 10.01 9.98 0.45
N TRP A 87 9.12 9.01 0.61
CA TRP A 87 7.70 9.14 0.35
C TRP A 87 6.90 8.69 1.57
N THR A 88 5.70 9.22 1.73
CA THR A 88 4.80 8.87 2.83
C THR A 88 3.56 8.18 2.29
N ALA A 89 3.31 6.95 2.76
CA ALA A 89 2.05 6.27 2.50
C ALA A 89 1.00 6.76 3.52
N THR A 90 0.12 7.64 3.06
CA THR A 90 -0.84 8.35 3.92
C THR A 90 -2.02 7.48 4.33
N THR A 91 -2.44 6.55 3.47
CA THR A 91 -3.56 5.65 3.71
C THR A 91 -3.42 4.35 2.92
N CYS A 92 -4.32 3.40 3.16
CA CYS A 92 -4.47 2.17 2.39
C CYS A 92 -5.88 2.09 1.83
N LEU A 93 -5.99 2.07 0.51
CA LEU A 93 -7.24 1.88 -0.21
C LEU A 93 -7.35 0.42 -0.66
N LEU A 94 -8.58 -0.09 -0.72
CA LEU A 94 -8.85 -1.44 -1.18
C LEU A 94 -9.82 -1.38 -2.37
N GLY A 95 -9.35 -1.88 -3.50
CA GLY A 95 -10.16 -2.04 -4.69
C GLY A 95 -11.04 -3.28 -4.63
N PRO A 96 -11.92 -3.46 -5.64
CA PRO A 96 -12.69 -4.67 -5.77
C PRO A 96 -11.74 -5.87 -5.91
N VAL A 97 -11.86 -6.84 -5.01
CA VAL A 97 -11.17 -8.12 -5.16
C VAL A 97 -11.82 -8.81 -6.35
N ARG A 98 -11.13 -8.89 -7.49
CA ARG A 98 -11.57 -9.75 -8.60
C ARG A 98 -11.63 -11.17 -8.07
N ARG A 99 -12.83 -11.67 -7.77
CA ARG A 99 -13.03 -13.11 -7.59
C ARG A 99 -12.64 -13.75 -8.91
N SER A 100 -11.56 -14.53 -8.94
CA SER A 100 -11.34 -15.43 -10.07
C SER A 100 -12.64 -16.20 -10.30
N PRO A 101 -13.16 -16.27 -11.54
CA PRO A 101 -14.31 -17.12 -11.80
C PRO A 101 -13.89 -18.53 -11.41
N ARG A 102 -14.50 -19.07 -10.34
CA ARG A 102 -14.44 -20.50 -10.04
C ARG A 102 -14.90 -21.19 -11.32
N SER A 103 -13.97 -21.82 -12.03
CA SER A 103 -14.28 -22.74 -13.11
C SER A 103 -15.26 -23.76 -12.54
N ARG A 104 -16.54 -23.64 -12.89
CA ARG A 104 -17.50 -24.73 -12.70
C ARG A 104 -17.05 -25.83 -13.65
N ALA A 105 -16.26 -26.77 -13.14
CA ALA A 105 -16.22 -28.09 -13.73
C ALA A 105 -17.64 -28.67 -13.59
N ARG A 106 -18.30 -28.84 -14.73
CA ARG A 106 -19.45 -29.73 -14.89
C ARG A 106 -18.97 -31.02 -15.52
#